data_AF-A0A2X1N821-F1
#
_entry.id   AF-A0A2X1N821-F1
#
_cell.length_a   1.000
_cell.length_b   1.000
_cell.length_c   1.000
_cell.angle_alpha   90.00
_cell.angle_beta   90.00
_cell.angle_gamma   90.00
#
_symmetry.space_group_name_H-M   'P 1'
#
loop_
_entity.id
_entity.type
_entity.pdbx_description
1 polymer ?
#
loop_
_entity_poly.entity_id
_entity_poly.type
_entity_poly.pdbx_seq_one_letter_code
_entity_poly.pdbx_strand_id
1 'polypeptide(L)'
;MGRGNGYLATIGAISPFVGLFGTVWGIMNSFIGIAQTQTTNLAVVAPGIAEALLATAIGLVAAIPAVVIYNVFARQIGGFKAMLGDVAAQVLLLQSP
;
A
#
# COMPACT_ATOMS: atom_id res chain seq x y z
N MET A 1 17.48 -3.39 13.23
CA MET A 1 17.17 -3.95 11.90
C MET A 1 15.69 -3.85 11.49
N GLY A 2 14.90 -2.85 11.95
CA GLY A 2 13.45 -2.77 11.64
C GLY A 2 13.00 -1.64 10.70
N ARG A 3 13.87 -0.66 10.42
CA ARG A 3 13.46 0.59 9.73
C ARG A 3 12.96 0.35 8.30
N GLY A 4 13.68 -0.46 7.51
CA GLY A 4 13.28 -0.79 6.12
C GLY A 4 11.94 -1.51 6.02
N ASN A 5 11.70 -2.46 6.93
CA ASN A 5 10.44 -3.21 6.98
C ASN A 5 9.25 -2.32 7.36
N GLY A 6 9.46 -1.34 8.25
CA GLY A 6 8.44 -0.36 8.60
C GLY A 6 7.98 0.49 7.41
N TYR A 7 8.92 0.94 6.57
CA TYR A 7 8.58 1.71 5.37
C TYR A 7 7.74 0.91 4.37
N LEU A 8 8.07 -0.37 4.15
CA LEU A 8 7.28 -1.24 3.26
C LEU A 8 5.85 -1.44 3.77
N ALA A 9 5.67 -1.59 5.09
CA ALA A 9 4.35 -1.67 5.71
C ALA A 9 3.54 -0.38 5.47
N THR A 10 4.17 0.77 5.67
CA THR A 10 3.54 2.09 5.46
C THR A 10 3.17 2.32 4.00
N ILE A 11 4.08 2.02 3.06
CA ILE A 11 3.82 2.15 1.61
C ILE A 11 2.66 1.23 1.23
N GLY A 12 2.72 -0.05 1.61
CA GLY A 12 1.67 -1.02 1.33
C GLY A 12 0.29 -0.60 1.82
N ALA A 13 0.23 0.05 3.00
CA ALA A 13 -1.03 0.51 3.60
C ALA A 13 -1.56 1.82 2.98
N ILE A 14 -0.68 2.76 2.60
CA ILE A 14 -1.09 4.11 2.17
C ILE A 14 -1.25 4.22 0.65
N SER A 15 -0.47 3.49 -0.14
CA SER A 15 -0.51 3.55 -1.62
C SER A 15 -1.90 3.35 -2.24
N PRO A 16 -2.78 2.44 -1.75
CA PRO A 16 -4.14 2.32 -2.28
C PRO A 16 -4.98 3.58 -2.07
N PHE A 17 -4.80 4.27 -0.93
CA PHE A 17 -5.52 5.51 -0.63
C PHE A 17 -5.07 6.67 -1.52
N VAL A 18 -3.80 6.70 -1.93
CA VAL A 18 -3.31 7.67 -2.93
C VAL A 18 -4.00 7.43 -4.28
N GLY A 19 -4.17 6.17 -4.70
CA GLY A 19 -4.91 5.85 -5.92
C GLY A 19 -6.39 6.20 -5.85
N LEU A 20 -7.04 5.92 -4.72
CA LEU A 20 -8.43 6.31 -4.46
C LEU A 20 -8.59 7.83 -4.49
N PHE A 21 -7.68 8.58 -3.87
CA PHE A 21 -7.67 10.04 -3.93
C PHE A 21 -7.62 10.55 -5.39
N GLY A 22 -6.77 9.96 -6.23
CA GLY A 22 -6.71 10.28 -7.65
C GLY A 22 -8.01 10.01 -8.40
N THR A 23 -8.78 8.96 -8.03
CA THR A 23 -10.10 8.73 -8.63
C THR A 23 -11.10 9.84 -8.30
N VAL A 24 -11.13 10.28 -7.04
CA VAL A 24 -11.99 11.38 -6.60
C VAL A 24 -11.64 12.65 -7.35
N TRP A 25 -10.35 12.94 -7.50
CA TRP A 25 -9.88 14.09 -8.26
C TRP A 25 -10.29 14.03 -9.74
N GLY A 26 -10.07 12.91 -10.43
CA GLY A 26 -10.42 12.74 -11.84
C GLY A 26 -11.92 12.84 -12.11
N ILE A 27 -12.74 12.27 -11.22
CA ILE A 27 -14.20 12.39 -11.28
C ILE A 27 -14.64 13.84 -11.04
N MET A 28 -14.07 14.53 -10.06
CA MET A 28 -14.35 15.95 -9.81
C MET A 28 -14.02 16.80 -11.04
N ASN A 29 -12.86 16.59 -11.66
CA ASN A 29 -12.46 17.31 -12.87
C ASN A 29 -13.43 17.06 -14.04
N SER A 30 -13.93 15.83 -14.17
CA SER A 30 -14.95 15.47 -15.17
C SER A 30 -16.25 16.25 -14.96
N PHE A 31 -16.71 16.38 -13.71
CA PHE A 31 -17.91 17.17 -13.39
C PHE A 31 -17.73 18.67 -13.63
N ILE A 32 -16.54 19.22 -13.35
CA ILE A 32 -16.21 20.62 -13.67
C ILE A 32 -16.28 20.84 -15.19
N GLY A 33 -15.75 19.91 -15.99
CA GLY A 33 -15.83 19.96 -17.46
C GLY A 33 -17.27 19.96 -17.99
N ILE A 34 -18.15 19.15 -17.40
CA ILE A 34 -19.59 19.16 -17.74
C ILE A 34 -20.21 20.52 -17.39
N ALA A 35 -19.92 21.06 -16.20
CA ALA A 35 -20.49 22.32 -15.75
C ALA A 35 -20.09 23.50 -16.65
N GLN A 36 -18.85 23.50 -17.17
CA GLN A 36 -18.35 24.55 -18.07
C GLN A 36 -18.92 24.43 -19.50
N THR A 37 -19.03 23.20 -20.01
CA THR A 37 -19.50 22.98 -21.38
C THR A 37 -21.03 23.00 -21.50
N GLN A 38 -21.76 22.84 -20.39
CA GLN A 38 -23.23 22.71 -20.33
C GLN A 38 -23.77 21.55 -21.17
N THR A 39 -22.90 20.61 -21.57
CA THR A 39 -23.25 19.42 -22.34
C THR A 39 -22.79 18.18 -21.59
N THR A 40 -23.67 17.18 -21.54
CA THR A 40 -23.42 15.87 -20.92
C THR A 40 -22.77 14.89 -21.89
N ASN A 41 -22.15 15.37 -22.97
CA ASN A 41 -21.54 14.50 -23.97
C ASN A 41 -20.46 13.62 -23.34
N LEU A 42 -20.62 12.30 -23.50
CA LEU A 42 -19.71 11.28 -22.97
C LEU A 42 -18.25 11.50 -23.41
N ALA A 43 -18.04 12.11 -24.57
CA ALA A 43 -16.71 12.45 -25.06
C ALA A 43 -15.95 13.42 -24.12
N VAL A 44 -16.66 14.28 -23.38
CA VAL A 44 -16.06 15.27 -22.48
C VAL A 44 -15.66 14.66 -21.13
N VAL A 45 -16.35 13.60 -20.69
CA VAL A 45 -16.07 12.92 -19.40
C VAL A 45 -15.18 11.70 -19.53
N ALA A 46 -15.10 11.08 -20.70
CA ALA A 46 -14.27 9.89 -20.92
C ALA A 46 -12.80 10.07 -20.50
N PRO A 47 -12.14 11.22 -20.73
CA PRO A 47 -10.76 11.41 -20.29
C PRO A 47 -10.59 11.37 -18.77
N GLY A 48 -11.43 12.08 -18.00
CA GLY A 48 -11.27 12.16 -16.53
C GLY A 48 -11.62 10.84 -15.81
N ILE A 49 -12.48 10.01 -16.40
CA ILE A 49 -12.72 8.64 -15.92
C ILE A 49 -11.50 7.75 -16.19
N ALA A 50 -10.87 7.88 -17.37
CA ALA A 50 -9.66 7.12 -17.69
C ALA A 50 -8.50 7.48 -16.74
N GLU A 51 -8.31 8.77 -16.43
CA GLU A 51 -7.33 9.25 -15.45
C GLU A 51 -7.61 8.71 -14.04
N ALA A 52 -8.89 8.68 -13.62
CA ALA A 52 -9.29 8.10 -12.36
C ALA A 52 -8.90 6.61 -12.25
N LEU A 53 -9.19 5.82 -13.29
CA LEU A 53 -8.84 4.40 -13.32
C LEU A 53 -7.32 4.17 -13.29
N LEU A 54 -6.56 4.99 -14.02
CA LEU A 54 -5.10 4.95 -14.02
C LEU A 54 -4.53 5.22 -12.63
N ALA A 55 -5.07 6.21 -11.90
CA ALA A 55 -4.62 6.54 -10.55
C ALA A 55 -4.74 5.34 -9.59
N THR A 56 -5.84 4.59 -9.67
CA THR A 56 -6.03 3.37 -8.86
C THR A 56 -5.03 2.29 -9.26
N ALA A 57 -4.83 2.07 -10.55
CA ALA A 57 -3.87 1.08 -11.05
C ALA A 57 -2.45 1.37 -10.51
N ILE A 58 -2.01 2.63 -10.54
CA ILE A 58 -0.70 3.04 -10.02
C ILE A 58 -0.60 2.81 -8.50
N GLY A 59 -1.65 3.15 -7.74
CA GLY A 59 -1.70 2.90 -6.29
C GLY A 59 -1.57 1.42 -5.94
N LEU A 60 -2.22 0.54 -6.70
CA LEU A 60 -2.12 -0.92 -6.52
C LEU A 60 -0.76 -1.48 -6.95
N VAL A 61 -0.19 -0.99 -8.05
CA VAL A 61 1.15 -1.38 -8.52
C VAL A 61 2.22 -1.05 -7.48
N ALA A 62 2.06 0.03 -6.71
CA ALA A 62 2.95 0.35 -5.59
C ALA A 62 2.64 -0.50 -4.33
N ALA A 63 1.36 -0.71 -4.00
CA ALA A 63 0.96 -1.38 -2.77
C ALA A 63 1.29 -2.89 -2.77
N ILE A 64 1.02 -3.59 -3.87
CA ILE A 64 1.13 -5.05 -3.93
C ILE A 64 2.58 -5.52 -3.68
N PRO A 65 3.60 -5.00 -4.39
CA PRO A 65 4.99 -5.41 -4.14
C PRO A 65 5.44 -5.04 -2.73
N ALA A 66 5.06 -3.87 -2.22
CA ALA A 66 5.45 -3.41 -0.89
C ALA A 66 4.95 -4.38 0.21
N VAL A 67 3.69 -4.81 0.12
CA VAL A 67 3.10 -5.76 1.09
C VAL A 67 3.74 -7.15 0.96
N VAL A 68 4.00 -7.63 -0.26
CA VAL A 68 4.66 -8.93 -0.47
C VAL A 68 6.05 -8.94 0.18
N ILE A 69 6.85 -7.92 -0.08
CA ILE A 69 8.22 -7.82 0.45
C ILE A 69 8.19 -7.67 1.98
N TYR A 70 7.28 -6.85 2.51
CA TYR A 70 7.06 -6.73 3.96
C TYR A 70 6.76 -8.08 4.61
N ASN A 71 5.83 -8.85 4.03
CA ASN A 71 5.44 -10.15 4.59
C ASN A 71 6.59 -11.16 4.60
N VAL A 72 7.43 -11.17 3.56
CA VAL A 72 8.62 -12.03 3.49
C VAL A 72 9.60 -11.68 4.60
N PHE A 73 9.96 -10.40 4.75
CA PHE A 73 10.91 -9.98 5.78
C PHE A 73 10.33 -10.13 7.19
N ALA A 74 9.05 -9.82 7.39
CA ALA A 74 8.38 -10.02 8.68
C ALA A 74 8.43 -11.48 9.12
N ARG A 75 8.21 -12.43 8.20
CA ARG A 75 8.31 -13.87 8.49
C ARG A 75 9.74 -14.29 8.84
N GLN A 76 10.73 -13.83 8.09
CA GLN A 76 12.14 -14.16 8.36
C GLN A 76 12.61 -13.61 9.72
N ILE A 77 12.28 -12.35 10.02
CA ILE A 77 12.60 -11.74 11.32
C ILE A 77 11.89 -12.47 12.46
N GLY A 78 10.62 -12.86 12.26
CA GLY A 78 9.86 -13.65 13.22
C GLY A 78 10.53 -14.99 13.54
N GLY A 79 10.96 -15.72 12.51
CA GLY A 79 11.68 -16.99 12.69
C GLY A 79 13.00 -16.84 13.44
N PHE A 80 13.78 -15.79 13.13
CA PHE A 80 15.04 -15.52 13.84
C PHE A 80 14.80 -15.16 15.32
N LYS A 81 13.76 -14.37 15.60
CA LYS A 81 13.36 -14.05 16.98
C LYS A 81 12.91 -15.28 17.76
N ALA A 82 12.16 -16.19 17.14
CA ALA A 82 11.74 -17.43 17.77
C ALA A 82 12.96 -18.29 18.15
N MET A 83 13.89 -18.50 17.23
CA MET A 83 15.12 -19.25 17.49
C MET A 83 15.96 -18.63 18.61
N LEU A 84 16.11 -17.30 18.63
CA LEU A 84 16.79 -16.60 19.72
C LEU A 84 16.06 -16.78 21.06
N GLY A 85 14.73 -16.76 21.06
CA GLY A 85 13.91 -17.02 22.24
C GLY A 85 14.10 -18.44 22.77
N ASP A 86 14.13 -19.43 21.88
CA ASP A 86 14.35 -20.84 22.24
C ASP A 86 15.74 -21.06 22.84
N VAL A 87 16.79 -20.47 22.24
CA VAL A 87 18.15 -20.53 22.78
C VAL A 87 18.23 -19.83 24.14
N ALA A 88 17.63 -18.65 24.28
CA ALA A 88 17.61 -17.93 25.55
C ALA A 88 16.89 -18.75 26.65
N ALA A 89 15.76 -19.40 26.31
CA ALA A 89 15.05 -20.27 27.23
C ALA A 89 15.90 -21.47 27.67
N GLN A 90 16.63 -22.11 26.76
CA GLN A 90 17.53 -23.22 27.08
C GLN A 90 18.68 -22.78 27.99
N VAL A 91 19.26 -21.60 27.75
CA VAL A 91 20.33 -21.04 28.60
C VAL A 91 19.80 -20.76 30.01
N LEU A 92 18.60 -20.19 30.13
CA LEU A 92 17.97 -19.94 31.43
C LEU A 92 17.74 -21.25 32.20
N LEU A 93 17.29 -22.31 31.53
CA LEU A 93 17.12 -23.63 32.15
C LEU A 93 18.45 -24.27 32.59
N LEU A 94 19.54 -23.97 31.89
CA LEU A 94 20.89 -24.41 32.27
C LEU A 94 21.45 -23.65 33.48
N GLN A 95 20.94 -22.44 33.75
CA GLN A 95 21.39 -21.59 34.85
C GLN A 95 20.50 -21.70 36.10
N SER A 96 19.29 -22.27 35.98
CA SER A 96 18.46 -22.63 37.13
C SER A 96 19.04 -23.86 37.85
N PRO A 97 19.33 -23.78 39.17
CA PRO A 97 19.92 -24.87 39.95
C PRO A 97 18.96 -26.05 40.16
#